data_AF-A0A2N1GU80-F1
#
_entry.id   AF-A0A2N1GU80-F1
#
_cell.length_a   1.000
_cell.length_b   1.000
_cell.length_c   1.000
_cell.angle_alpha   90.00
_cell.angle_beta   90.00
_cell.angle_gamma   90.00
#
_symmetry.space_group_name_H-M   'P 1'
#
loop_
_entity.id
_entity.type
_entity.pdbx_description
1 polymer ?
#
loop_
_entity_poly.entity_id
_entity_poly.type
_entity_poly.pdbx_seq_one_letter_code
_entity_poly.pdbx_strand_id
1 'polypeptide(L)'
;MIRNIVVVGLLGFSGLAIAQWGDVEYNATLKKEYIYCGSQKSLDEFGAFAQDGDEDGANKMVSDGKCRISSGMKVRVFQENDYAASFLSPSGKAFYTYKKWLKR
;
A
#
# COMPACT_ATOMS: atom_id res chain seq x y z
N MET A 1 -13.70 7.50 55.42
CA MET A 1 -14.83 7.55 54.48
C MET A 1 -14.51 8.58 53.41
N ILE A 2 -14.20 8.17 52.18
CA ILE A 2 -14.02 9.07 51.04
C ILE A 2 -14.98 8.58 49.97
N ARG A 3 -15.95 9.44 49.63
CA ARG A 3 -16.97 9.27 48.59
C ARG A 3 -16.52 10.03 47.34
N ASN A 4 -16.97 9.53 46.18
CA ASN A 4 -17.26 10.27 44.93
C ASN A 4 -16.03 10.72 44.11
N ILE A 5 -15.93 10.65 42.77
CA ILE A 5 -16.87 10.46 41.65
C ILE A 5 -16.08 9.98 40.41
N VAL A 6 -16.76 9.16 39.59
CA VAL A 6 -16.63 8.80 38.17
C VAL A 6 -15.82 9.75 37.26
N VAL A 7 -14.93 9.19 36.41
CA VAL A 7 -14.83 9.58 34.99
C VAL A 7 -14.70 8.35 34.10
N VAL A 8 -15.76 8.16 33.32
CA VAL A 8 -15.89 7.28 32.17
C VAL A 8 -14.82 7.66 31.14
N GLY A 9 -13.76 6.87 31.05
CA GLY A 9 -12.82 6.89 29.94
C GLY A 9 -13.34 6.01 28.81
N LEU A 10 -14.40 6.45 28.15
CA LEU A 10 -14.88 5.90 26.88
C LEU A 10 -13.80 6.16 25.82
N LEU A 11 -12.75 5.33 25.80
CA LEU A 11 -11.93 5.21 24.59
C LEU A 11 -12.76 4.40 23.61
N GLY A 12 -13.61 5.14 22.89
CA GLY A 12 -14.22 4.68 21.67
C GLY A 12 -13.11 4.23 20.74
N PHE A 13 -12.87 2.92 20.70
CA PHE A 13 -12.26 2.28 19.57
C PHE A 13 -13.28 2.37 18.43
N SER A 14 -13.36 3.56 17.82
CA SER A 14 -13.84 3.71 16.47
C SER A 14 -12.91 2.85 15.63
N GLY A 15 -13.33 1.61 15.39
CA GLY A 15 -12.69 0.68 14.49
C GLY A 15 -12.66 1.31 13.11
N LEU A 16 -11.63 2.12 12.86
CA LEU A 16 -11.11 2.27 11.53
C LEU A 16 -10.75 0.84 11.13
N ALA A 17 -11.47 0.30 10.14
CA ALA A 17 -11.00 -0.86 9.40
C ALA A 17 -9.72 -0.43 8.68
N ILE A 18 -8.64 -0.29 9.44
CA ILE A 18 -7.29 -0.22 8.90
C ILE A 18 -7.14 -1.59 8.26
N ALA A 19 -7.08 -1.65 6.93
CA ALA A 19 -6.71 -2.86 6.22
C ALA A 19 -5.46 -3.40 6.93
N GLN A 20 -5.61 -4.49 7.69
CA GLN A 20 -4.65 -4.85 8.72
C GLN A 20 -3.40 -5.34 7.98
N TRP A 21 -2.39 -4.48 7.94
CA TRP A 21 -1.10 -4.83 7.37
C TRP A 21 -0.50 -5.96 8.21
N GLY A 22 -0.29 -7.11 7.58
CA GLY A 22 0.41 -8.24 8.15
C GLY A 22 1.87 -8.20 7.77
N ASP A 23 2.75 -8.36 8.75
CA ASP A 23 4.18 -8.56 8.50
C ASP A 23 4.38 -9.93 7.84
N VAL A 24 5.12 -9.95 6.74
CA VAL A 24 5.48 -11.15 6.00
C VAL A 24 6.94 -11.03 5.56
N GLU A 25 7.59 -12.11 5.14
CA GLU A 25 8.89 -11.97 4.48
C GLU A 25 9.04 -12.99 3.38
N TYR A 26 9.09 -12.52 2.13
CA TYR A 26 9.35 -13.39 0.99
C TYR A 26 9.90 -12.62 -0.21
N ASN A 27 10.56 -13.35 -1.12
CA ASN A 27 11.01 -12.83 -2.40
C ASN A 27 9.91 -13.01 -3.44
N ALA A 28 9.65 -11.98 -4.23
CA ALA A 28 8.73 -12.04 -5.36
C ALA A 28 9.29 -11.31 -6.56
N THR A 29 8.68 -11.54 -7.72
CA THR A 29 8.94 -10.78 -8.93
C THR A 29 7.75 -9.89 -9.21
N LEU A 30 7.98 -8.58 -9.21
CA LEU A 30 7.05 -7.62 -9.79
C LEU A 30 7.24 -7.66 -11.31
N LYS A 31 6.25 -8.19 -12.02
CA LYS A 31 6.29 -8.39 -13.48
C LYS A 31 6.52 -7.07 -14.24
N LYS A 32 6.91 -7.19 -15.51
CA LYS A 32 7.03 -6.04 -16.42
C LYS A 32 5.68 -5.36 -16.62
N GLU A 33 5.69 -4.06 -16.84
CA GLU A 33 4.50 -3.25 -17.16
C GLU A 33 3.50 -3.06 -16.00
N TYR A 34 3.79 -3.62 -14.83
CA TYR A 34 3.00 -3.38 -13.61
C TYR A 34 3.51 -2.18 -12.84
N ILE A 35 2.59 -1.52 -12.14
CA ILE A 35 2.87 -0.28 -11.43
C ILE A 35 3.30 -0.53 -9.99
N TYR A 36 4.19 0.30 -9.49
CA TYR A 36 4.48 0.43 -8.07
C TYR A 36 4.62 1.90 -7.71
N CYS A 37 4.23 2.27 -6.51
CA CYS A 37 4.17 3.66 -6.07
C CYS A 37 5.00 3.90 -4.82
N GLY A 38 5.45 5.15 -4.63
CA GLY A 38 6.26 5.55 -3.48
C GLY A 38 5.49 5.64 -2.16
N SER A 39 4.16 5.63 -2.22
CA SER A 39 3.29 5.67 -1.04
C SER A 39 2.02 4.85 -1.27
N GLN A 40 1.40 4.39 -0.18
CA GLN A 40 0.09 3.72 -0.24
C GLN A 40 -0.98 4.64 -0.87
N LYS A 41 -1.02 5.92 -0.46
CA LYS A 41 -1.95 6.92 -1.01
C LYS A 41 -1.85 7.01 -2.54
N SER A 42 -0.64 7.00 -3.08
CA SER A 42 -0.44 7.04 -4.54
C SER A 42 -0.90 5.75 -5.24
N LEU A 43 -0.79 4.60 -4.58
CA LEU A 43 -1.34 3.34 -5.10
C LEU A 43 -2.87 3.36 -5.09
N ASP A 44 -3.49 3.89 -4.04
CA ASP A 44 -4.95 4.02 -3.96
C ASP A 44 -5.48 5.00 -5.02
N GLU A 45 -4.84 6.16 -5.20
CA GLU A 45 -5.14 7.13 -6.27
C GLU A 45 -5.02 6.50 -7.66
N PHE A 46 -3.91 5.78 -7.92
CA PHE A 46 -3.73 5.05 -9.18
C PHE A 46 -4.86 4.03 -9.41
N GLY A 47 -5.27 3.33 -8.36
CA GLY A 47 -6.37 2.37 -8.41
C GLY A 47 -7.72 2.99 -8.75
N ALA A 48 -8.00 4.17 -8.20
CA ALA A 48 -9.21 4.92 -8.51
C ALA A 48 -9.24 5.32 -9.98
N PHE A 49 -8.16 5.95 -10.48
CA PHE A 49 -8.06 6.32 -11.89
C PHE A 49 -8.21 5.11 -12.83
N ALA A 50 -7.55 3.99 -12.51
CA ALA A 50 -7.62 2.78 -13.32
C ALA A 50 -9.01 2.12 -13.30
N GLN A 51 -9.77 2.25 -12.20
CA GLN A 51 -11.14 1.73 -12.11
C GLN A 51 -12.14 2.60 -12.85
N ASP A 52 -11.92 3.92 -12.85
CA ASP A 52 -12.78 4.91 -13.51
C ASP A 52 -12.49 5.02 -15.02
N GLY A 53 -11.47 4.31 -15.53
CA GLY A 53 -11.04 4.40 -16.93
C GLY A 53 -10.29 5.70 -17.27
N ASP A 54 -9.84 6.44 -16.25
CA ASP A 54 -9.08 7.68 -16.39
C ASP A 54 -7.60 7.36 -16.62
N GLU A 55 -7.27 7.03 -17.87
CA GLU A 55 -5.90 6.76 -18.29
C GLU A 55 -4.99 7.99 -18.12
N ASP A 56 -5.53 9.20 -18.30
CA ASP A 56 -4.77 10.45 -18.16
C ASP A 56 -4.35 10.69 -16.70
N GLY A 57 -5.26 10.46 -15.75
CA GLY A 57 -4.97 10.51 -14.32
C GLY A 57 -3.91 9.49 -13.90
N ALA A 58 -4.03 8.25 -14.37
CA ALA A 58 -3.05 7.19 -14.14
C ALA A 58 -1.67 7.53 -14.75
N ASN A 59 -1.65 8.02 -15.98
CA ASN A 59 -0.42 8.44 -16.68
C ASN A 59 0.24 9.63 -15.99
N LYS A 60 -0.55 10.59 -15.48
CA LYS A 60 -0.06 11.73 -14.72
C LYS A 60 0.66 11.28 -13.44
N MET A 61 0.14 10.27 -12.74
CA MET A 61 0.79 9.72 -11.55
C MET A 61 2.16 9.11 -11.86
N VAL A 62 2.33 8.51 -13.04
CA VAL A 62 3.61 8.00 -13.51
C VAL A 62 4.54 9.14 -13.92
N SER A 63 4.04 10.11 -14.67
CA SER A 63 4.80 11.29 -15.12
C SER A 63 5.29 12.16 -13.95
N ASP A 64 4.47 12.31 -12.90
CA ASP A 64 4.81 13.05 -11.68
C ASP A 64 5.78 12.27 -10.77
N GLY A 65 6.14 11.03 -11.14
CA GLY A 65 7.07 10.18 -10.41
C GLY A 65 6.52 9.58 -9.12
N LYS A 66 5.23 9.77 -8.83
CA LYS A 66 4.52 9.17 -7.68
C LYS A 66 4.42 7.66 -7.81
N CYS A 67 4.19 7.20 -9.04
CA CYS A 67 4.16 5.81 -9.44
C CYS A 67 5.17 5.56 -10.55
N ARG A 68 5.55 4.30 -10.74
CA ARG A 68 6.56 3.86 -11.70
C ARG A 68 6.14 2.55 -12.33
N ILE A 69 6.53 2.37 -13.58
CA ILE A 69 6.33 1.12 -14.31
C ILE A 69 7.52 0.20 -14.03
N SER A 70 7.23 -1.02 -13.60
CA SER A 70 8.24 -2.05 -13.37
C SER A 70 8.82 -2.54 -14.69
N SER A 71 10.15 -2.64 -14.76
CA SER A 71 10.88 -3.29 -15.84
C SER A 71 11.00 -4.81 -15.65
N GLY A 72 10.27 -5.39 -14.67
CA GLY A 72 10.43 -6.78 -14.25
C GLY A 72 11.55 -6.90 -13.22
N MET A 73 11.23 -6.75 -11.94
CA MET A 73 12.24 -6.70 -10.88
C MET A 73 11.94 -7.68 -9.75
N LYS A 74 13.00 -8.25 -9.17
CA LYS A 74 12.92 -9.01 -7.93
C LYS A 74 12.81 -8.06 -6.75
N VAL A 75 11.88 -8.34 -5.86
CA VAL A 75 11.54 -7.50 -4.71
C VAL A 75 11.46 -8.37 -3.46
N ARG A 76 11.77 -7.76 -2.30
CA ARG A 76 11.55 -8.36 -1.00
C ARG A 76 10.29 -7.77 -0.40
N VAL A 77 9.24 -8.57 -0.30
CA VAL A 77 7.97 -8.16 0.31
C VAL A 77 8.10 -8.33 1.82
N PHE A 78 7.76 -7.29 2.57
CA PHE A 78 7.87 -7.28 4.03
C PHE A 78 6.54 -7.02 4.75
N GLN A 79 5.54 -6.46 4.06
CA GLN A 79 4.18 -6.29 4.60
C GLN A 79 3.15 -6.47 3.50
N GLU A 80 1.98 -7.01 3.83
CA GLU A 80 0.85 -7.15 2.92
C GLU A 80 -0.48 -6.88 3.61
N ASN A 81 -1.47 -6.45 2.85
CA ASN A 81 -2.87 -6.46 3.25
C ASN A 81 -3.70 -7.22 2.18
N ASP A 82 -5.02 -7.04 2.18
CA ASP A 82 -5.93 -7.76 1.28
C ASP A 82 -5.65 -7.50 -0.21
N TYR A 83 -5.17 -6.30 -0.58
CA TYR A 83 -5.05 -5.89 -1.98
C TYR A 83 -3.65 -5.38 -2.36
N ALA A 84 -2.87 -4.91 -1.39
CA ALA A 84 -1.57 -4.27 -1.57
C ALA A 84 -0.45 -5.00 -0.83
N ALA A 85 0.76 -4.76 -1.29
CA ALA A 85 2.00 -5.29 -0.73
C ALA A 85 3.06 -4.18 -0.69
N SER A 86 3.79 -4.13 0.42
CA SER A 86 4.96 -3.27 0.63
C SER A 86 6.22 -4.09 0.40
N PHE A 87 7.12 -3.55 -0.40
CA PHE A 87 8.36 -4.23 -0.76
C PHE A 87 9.56 -3.28 -0.79
N LEU A 88 10.74 -3.85 -0.58
CA LEU A 88 12.01 -3.16 -0.77
C LEU A 88 12.51 -3.37 -2.20
N SER A 89 12.79 -2.25 -2.87
CA SER A 89 13.55 -2.26 -4.12
C SER A 89 15.01 -2.68 -3.86
N PRO A 90 15.79 -3.04 -4.91
CA PRO A 90 17.22 -3.31 -4.78
C PRO A 90 18.02 -2.15 -4.17
N SER A 91 17.51 -0.92 -4.26
CA SER A 91 18.12 0.28 -3.64
C SER A 91 17.84 0.43 -2.13
N GLY A 92 17.09 -0.49 -1.52
CA GLY A 92 16.68 -0.41 -0.11
C GLY A 92 15.51 0.52 0.17
N LYS A 93 14.97 1.22 -0.84
CA LYS A 93 13.75 2.04 -0.70
C LYS A 93 12.49 1.17 -0.70
N ALA A 94 11.55 1.51 0.18
CA ALA A 94 10.23 0.90 0.27
C ALA A 94 9.27 1.46 -0.78
N PHE A 95 8.46 0.58 -1.36
CA PHE A 95 7.45 0.88 -2.36
C PHE A 95 6.21 0.01 -2.14
N TYR A 96 5.10 0.41 -2.77
CA TYR A 96 3.80 -0.23 -2.68
C TYR A 96 3.34 -0.70 -4.06
N THR A 97 2.76 -1.89 -4.14
CA THR A 97 2.17 -2.44 -5.37
C THR A 97 0.91 -3.22 -5.03
N TYR A 98 0.05 -3.51 -6.00
CA TYR A 98 -1.00 -4.50 -5.76
C TYR A 98 -0.40 -5.89 -5.60
N LYS A 99 -0.91 -6.62 -4.61
CA LYS A 99 -0.52 -7.99 -4.29
C LYS A 99 -0.71 -8.93 -5.49
N LYS A 100 -1.81 -8.77 -6.23
CA LYS A 100 -2.11 -9.55 -7.45
C LYS A 100 -1.06 -9.44 -8.56
N TRP A 101 -0.18 -8.43 -8.51
CA TRP A 101 0.86 -8.20 -9.51
C TRP A 101 2.20 -8.87 -9.16
N LEU A 102 2.33 -9.35 -7.92
CA LEU A 102 3.50 -10.09 -7.47
C LEU A 102 3.40 -11.55 -7.88
N LYS A 103 4.50 -12.09 -8.42
CA LYS A 103 4.67 -13.52 -8.71
C LYS A 103 5.68 -14.10 -7.72
N ARG A 104 5.25 -15.10 -6.96
CA ARG A 104 6.14 -15.93 -6.12
C ARG A 104 6.88 -16.94 -7.00
#